data_AF-A0A661XDZ6-F1
#
_entry.id   AF-A0A661XDZ6-F1
#
_cell.length_a   1.000
_cell.length_b   1.000
_cell.length_c   1.000
_cell.angle_alpha   90.00
_cell.angle_beta   90.00
_cell.angle_gamma   90.00
#
_symmetry.space_group_name_H-M   'P 1'
#
loop_
_entity.id
_entity.type
_entity.pdbx_description
1 polymer ?
#
loop_
_entity_poly.entity_id
_entity_poly.type
_entity_poly.pdbx_seq_one_letter_code
_entity_poly.pdbx_strand_id
1 'polypeptide(L)'
;MIVKNLNSIRKLIEEEIKPVIGCTEPASIAFAFSVARRNLKYGLSKDFSALVYLSKDVYRNASTVFVPGVRKIGIEFAVASGILTSYDKFNPFKENVKKLKDISELASKSNWLKIVKLNKRGIFVRAVLKTEKENVSVFIKDKHNYVKSITRNGKLIFKNTVKKLYHIRSLKEIFEIVNLKDKKLEETVKHFMLEQSKNIERKFKSGIMAVYRLIEERMLGSSKEIITITGSGNQGIFLFVPYYFLYKKYKDRILPALLFSILTQIYLAERKERISSLCGLANKSAPSLISGLAYFSGKDLEDIIKMMNLTEETLRGLKCEGAKRSCALKGYISLLTVKRILSEFKCYEKV
;
A
#
# COMPACT_ATOMS: atom_id res chain seq x y z
N MET A 1 -27.36 -16.31 2.13
CA MET A 1 -26.22 -17.14 1.67
C MET A 1 -24.86 -16.46 1.91
N ILE A 2 -24.64 -15.81 3.08
CA ILE A 2 -23.40 -15.06 3.41
C ILE A 2 -22.45 -15.87 4.33
N VAL A 3 -23.01 -16.78 5.14
CA VAL A 3 -22.28 -17.57 6.14
C VAL A 3 -21.16 -18.44 5.54
N LYS A 4 -21.25 -18.83 4.27
CA LYS A 4 -20.23 -19.66 3.59
C LYS A 4 -18.94 -18.92 3.20
N ASN A 5 -18.80 -17.61 3.44
CA ASN A 5 -17.64 -16.85 2.92
C ASN A 5 -16.79 -16.06 3.94
N LEU A 6 -17.11 -16.09 5.24
CA LEU A 6 -16.38 -15.31 6.25
C LEU A 6 -14.88 -15.64 6.32
N ASN A 7 -14.52 -16.92 6.18
CA ASN A 7 -13.11 -17.33 6.13
C ASN A 7 -12.39 -16.78 4.90
N SER A 8 -13.04 -16.71 3.73
CA SER A 8 -12.42 -16.14 2.52
C SER A 8 -12.31 -14.62 2.63
N ILE A 9 -13.28 -13.95 3.27
CA ILE A 9 -13.22 -12.51 3.58
C ILE A 9 -12.04 -12.23 4.51
N ARG A 10 -11.85 -13.03 5.56
CA ARG A 10 -10.69 -12.92 6.45
C ARG A 10 -9.37 -13.06 5.69
N LYS A 11 -9.25 -14.08 4.83
CA LYS A 11 -8.08 -14.27 3.96
C LYS A 11 -7.87 -13.07 3.02
N LEU A 12 -8.94 -12.51 2.46
CA LEU A 12 -8.87 -11.29 1.64
C LEU A 12 -8.29 -10.11 2.44
N ILE A 13 -8.76 -9.90 3.68
CA ILE A 13 -8.24 -8.85 4.57
C ILE A 13 -6.73 -9.06 4.83
N GLU A 14 -6.32 -10.28 5.19
CA GLU A 14 -4.91 -10.64 5.43
C GLU A 14 -4.03 -10.53 4.18
N GLU A 15 -4.60 -10.72 2.99
CA GLU A 15 -3.89 -10.54 1.72
C GLU A 15 -3.72 -9.06 1.32
N GLU A 16 -4.66 -8.21 1.73
CA GLU A 16 -4.69 -6.79 1.36
C GLU A 16 -4.02 -5.88 2.40
N ILE A 17 -3.83 -6.39 3.63
CA ILE A 17 -3.20 -5.66 4.74
C ILE A 17 -1.89 -6.34 5.12
N LYS A 18 -0.77 -5.61 5.03
CA LYS A 18 0.56 -6.17 5.31
C LYS A 18 1.51 -5.16 5.95
N PRO A 19 2.39 -5.60 6.86
CA PRO A 19 3.50 -4.78 7.32
C PRO A 19 4.53 -4.56 6.21
N VAL A 20 4.94 -3.32 5.98
CA VAL A 20 5.99 -2.96 5.03
C VAL A 20 6.90 -1.85 5.57
N ILE A 21 8.12 -1.78 5.04
CA ILE A 21 9.02 -0.65 5.24
C ILE A 21 9.05 0.22 3.96
N GLY A 22 8.84 1.52 4.13
CA GLY A 22 8.92 2.50 3.04
C GLY A 22 7.79 2.43 2.00
N CYS A 23 8.07 2.95 0.81
CA CYS A 23 7.14 2.94 -0.34
C CYS A 23 7.10 1.60 -1.08
N THR A 24 5.90 1.20 -1.46
CA THR A 24 5.64 -0.11 -2.07
C THR A 24 6.07 -0.17 -3.53
N GLU A 25 6.10 0.96 -4.25
CA GLU A 25 6.60 1.03 -5.62
C GLU A 25 8.12 0.81 -5.73
N PRO A 26 9.00 1.54 -5.02
CA PRO A 26 10.41 1.19 -5.02
C PRO A 26 10.65 -0.22 -4.44
N ALA A 27 9.86 -0.65 -3.44
CA ALA A 27 9.95 -2.02 -2.92
C ALA A 27 9.58 -3.08 -3.97
N SER A 28 8.61 -2.80 -4.85
CA SER A 28 8.23 -3.66 -5.98
C SER A 28 9.36 -3.82 -7.00
N ILE A 29 10.04 -2.72 -7.32
CA ILE A 29 11.24 -2.75 -8.18
C ILE A 29 12.34 -3.58 -7.53
N ALA A 30 12.69 -3.28 -6.29
CA ALA A 30 13.73 -3.98 -5.55
C ALA A 30 13.41 -5.48 -5.41
N PHE A 31 12.15 -5.82 -5.10
CA PHE A 31 11.70 -7.20 -5.00
C PHE A 31 11.80 -7.94 -6.34
N ALA A 32 11.44 -7.31 -7.46
CA ALA A 32 11.59 -7.91 -8.79
C ALA A 32 13.06 -8.28 -9.10
N PHE A 33 14.01 -7.42 -8.74
CA PHE A 33 15.44 -7.70 -8.92
C PHE A 33 15.98 -8.73 -7.94
N SER A 34 15.51 -8.76 -6.69
CA SER A 34 15.84 -9.83 -5.72
C SER A 34 15.38 -11.19 -6.24
N VAL A 35 14.16 -11.27 -6.78
CA VAL A 35 13.64 -12.50 -7.40
C VAL A 35 14.47 -12.86 -8.64
N ALA A 36 14.84 -11.88 -9.47
CA ALA A 36 15.64 -12.14 -10.67
C ALA A 36 17.02 -12.72 -10.30
N ARG A 37 17.72 -12.09 -9.35
CA ARG A 37 19.03 -12.56 -8.85
C ARG A 37 18.96 -13.99 -8.31
N ARG A 38 17.96 -14.30 -7.49
CA ARG A 38 17.78 -15.65 -6.92
C ARG A 38 17.46 -16.72 -7.97
N ASN A 39 16.94 -16.30 -9.12
CA ASN A 39 16.64 -17.18 -10.24
C ASN A 39 17.77 -17.24 -11.28
N LEU A 40 18.95 -16.68 -11.01
CA LEU A 40 20.16 -16.98 -11.78
C LEU A 40 20.64 -18.39 -11.42
N LYS A 41 20.89 -19.24 -12.42
CA LYS A 41 21.45 -20.58 -12.23
C LYS A 41 22.93 -20.53 -11.85
N TYR A 42 23.69 -19.60 -12.41
CA TYR A 42 25.15 -19.51 -12.25
C TYR A 42 25.59 -18.44 -11.24
N GLY A 43 24.64 -17.84 -10.51
CA GLY A 43 24.90 -16.72 -9.62
C GLY A 43 25.12 -15.40 -10.36
N LEU A 44 25.34 -14.33 -9.60
CA LEU A 44 25.61 -13.00 -10.13
C LEU A 44 27.12 -12.86 -10.39
N SER A 45 27.52 -12.63 -11.64
CA SER A 45 28.89 -12.31 -12.05
C SER A 45 29.26 -10.86 -11.69
N LYS A 46 30.56 -10.53 -11.76
CA LYS A 46 31.04 -9.13 -11.66
C LYS A 46 30.47 -8.28 -12.80
N ASP A 47 30.51 -8.83 -14.02
CA ASP A 47 29.96 -8.19 -15.21
C ASP A 47 28.49 -8.58 -15.38
N PHE A 48 27.61 -7.62 -15.11
CA PHE A 48 26.17 -7.76 -15.32
C PHE A 48 25.56 -6.44 -15.78
N SER A 49 24.38 -6.53 -16.38
CA SER A 49 23.54 -5.37 -16.68
C SER A 49 22.10 -5.62 -16.23
N ALA A 50 21.42 -4.54 -15.92
CA ALA A 50 20.06 -4.50 -15.45
C ALA A 50 19.21 -3.64 -16.38
N LEU A 51 17.97 -4.06 -16.60
CA LEU A 51 16.98 -3.32 -17.38
C LEU A 51 15.64 -3.43 -16.68
N VAL A 52 14.97 -2.29 -16.50
CA VAL A 52 13.66 -2.24 -15.85
C VAL A 52 12.66 -1.48 -16.71
N TYR A 53 11.51 -2.09 -16.95
CA TYR A 53 10.37 -1.45 -17.60
C TYR A 53 9.28 -1.18 -16.57
N LEU A 54 8.83 0.07 -16.50
CA LEU A 54 7.88 0.53 -15.48
C LEU A 54 6.66 1.16 -16.16
N SER A 55 5.46 0.93 -15.61
CA SER A 55 4.31 1.79 -15.93
C SER A 55 4.60 3.24 -15.55
N LYS A 56 3.85 4.17 -16.13
CA LYS A 56 3.96 5.60 -15.78
C LYS A 56 3.71 5.86 -14.29
N ASP A 57 2.81 5.08 -13.69
CA ASP A 57 2.38 5.23 -12.30
C ASP A 57 3.43 4.69 -11.32
N VAL A 58 4.02 3.53 -11.60
CA VAL A 58 5.14 3.00 -10.79
C VAL A 58 6.36 3.90 -10.94
N TYR A 59 6.70 4.32 -12.18
CA TYR A 59 7.81 5.24 -12.43
C TYR A 59 7.64 6.52 -11.60
N ARG A 60 6.49 7.21 -11.73
CA ARG A 60 6.20 8.47 -11.02
C ARG A 60 6.36 8.34 -9.51
N ASN A 61 5.86 7.25 -8.91
CA ASN A 61 5.91 7.08 -7.47
C ASN A 61 7.30 6.66 -6.97
N ALA A 62 8.01 5.80 -7.72
CA ALA A 62 9.34 5.32 -7.34
C ALA A 62 10.44 6.37 -7.55
N SER A 63 10.30 7.24 -8.56
CA SER A 63 11.33 8.23 -8.90
C SER A 63 11.35 9.47 -7.99
N THR A 64 10.36 9.64 -7.10
CA THR A 64 10.23 10.86 -6.27
C THR A 64 10.41 10.62 -4.78
N VAL A 65 10.63 9.37 -4.37
CA VAL A 65 10.65 9.01 -2.95
C VAL A 65 11.99 8.47 -2.52
N PHE A 66 12.32 8.69 -1.25
CA PHE A 66 13.50 8.14 -0.62
C PHE A 66 13.43 6.61 -0.55
N VAL A 67 14.53 5.95 -0.89
CA VAL A 67 14.73 4.53 -0.62
C VAL A 67 15.08 4.34 0.86
N PRO A 68 14.29 3.56 1.64
CA PRO A 68 14.51 3.38 3.08
C PRO A 68 15.91 2.87 3.40
N GLY A 69 16.48 3.35 4.50
CA GLY A 69 17.85 3.00 4.93
C GLY A 69 18.97 3.64 4.09
N VAL A 70 18.71 3.97 2.82
CA VAL A 70 19.66 4.69 1.95
C VAL A 70 19.48 6.21 2.06
N ARG A 71 18.24 6.68 2.26
CA ARG A 71 17.88 8.11 2.31
C ARG A 71 18.32 8.91 1.08
N LYS A 72 18.35 8.26 -0.08
CA LYS A 72 18.48 8.91 -1.40
C LYS A 72 17.24 8.64 -2.24
N ILE A 73 16.92 9.59 -3.12
CA ILE A 73 15.84 9.45 -4.11
C ILE A 73 16.45 8.88 -5.39
N GLY A 74 15.79 7.90 -5.99
CA GLY A 74 16.24 7.31 -7.26
C GLY A 74 15.83 5.85 -7.42
N ILE A 75 15.52 5.47 -8.67
CA ILE A 75 15.16 4.08 -9.00
C ILE A 75 16.39 3.19 -8.94
N GLU A 76 17.56 3.72 -9.30
CA GLU A 76 18.87 3.08 -9.22
C GLU A 76 19.17 2.54 -7.82
N PHE A 77 18.86 3.30 -6.77
CA PHE A 77 19.02 2.83 -5.39
C PHE A 77 18.06 1.68 -5.07
N ALA A 78 16.82 1.71 -5.58
CA ALA A 78 15.88 0.61 -5.38
C ALA A 78 16.33 -0.66 -6.11
N VAL A 79 16.83 -0.54 -7.34
CA VAL A 79 17.39 -1.67 -8.10
C VAL A 79 18.62 -2.23 -7.39
N ALA A 80 19.57 -1.37 -6.98
CA ALA A 80 20.78 -1.77 -6.26
C ALA A 80 20.44 -2.48 -4.94
N SER A 81 19.51 -1.94 -4.14
CA SER A 81 19.00 -2.61 -2.94
C SER A 81 18.40 -3.98 -3.27
N GLY A 82 17.60 -4.08 -4.34
CA GLY A 82 16.98 -5.33 -4.79
C GLY A 82 17.98 -6.39 -5.22
N ILE A 83 19.01 -6.00 -5.96
CA ILE A 83 20.08 -6.90 -6.37
C ILE A 83 20.86 -7.34 -5.14
N LEU A 84 21.23 -6.43 -4.24
CA LEU A 84 22.12 -6.75 -3.12
C LEU A 84 21.41 -7.41 -1.93
N THR A 85 20.08 -7.39 -1.87
CA THR A 85 19.35 -7.90 -0.72
C THR A 85 19.43 -9.43 -0.57
N SER A 86 19.53 -9.92 0.68
CA SER A 86 19.38 -11.33 1.02
C SER A 86 17.94 -11.72 1.36
N TYR A 87 17.05 -10.74 1.54
CA TYR A 87 15.65 -10.98 1.89
C TYR A 87 14.88 -11.62 0.73
N ASP A 88 14.16 -12.69 1.05
CA ASP A 88 13.40 -13.49 0.09
C ASP A 88 11.93 -13.05 -0.06
N LYS A 89 11.41 -12.32 0.92
CA LYS A 89 10.05 -11.78 1.03
C LYS A 89 9.96 -10.30 0.58
N PHE A 90 8.72 -9.78 0.51
CA PHE A 90 8.42 -8.41 0.10
C PHE A 90 8.76 -7.35 1.18
N ASN A 91 10.03 -7.25 1.55
CA ASN A 91 10.60 -6.20 2.40
C ASN A 91 12.09 -6.02 2.07
N PRO A 92 12.42 -5.69 0.81
CA PRO A 92 13.80 -5.77 0.29
C PRO A 92 14.76 -4.79 0.98
N PHE A 93 14.25 -3.76 1.65
CA PHE A 93 15.04 -2.68 2.25
C PHE A 93 15.45 -2.92 3.71
N LYS A 94 15.06 -4.04 4.34
CA LYS A 94 15.32 -4.31 5.77
C LYS A 94 16.81 -4.29 6.13
N GLU A 95 17.70 -4.63 5.20
CA GLU A 95 19.15 -4.65 5.40
C GLU A 95 19.90 -3.49 4.74
N ASN A 96 19.19 -2.50 4.17
CA ASN A 96 19.84 -1.41 3.44
C ASN A 96 20.88 -0.65 4.27
N VAL A 97 20.63 -0.48 5.58
CA VAL A 97 21.57 0.18 6.50
C VAL A 97 22.90 -0.58 6.56
N LYS A 98 22.87 -1.92 6.56
CA LYS A 98 24.08 -2.76 6.63
C LYS A 98 24.86 -2.78 5.31
N LYS A 99 24.21 -2.47 4.19
CA LYS A 99 24.77 -2.53 2.83
C LYS A 99 24.85 -1.16 2.15
N LEU A 100 24.81 -0.08 2.92
CA LEU A 100 24.68 1.28 2.39
C LEU A 100 25.79 1.66 1.41
N LYS A 101 27.04 1.28 1.73
CA LYS A 101 28.21 1.55 0.89
C LYS A 101 28.07 0.87 -0.47
N ASP A 102 27.83 -0.44 -0.47
CA ASP A 102 27.70 -1.25 -1.70
C ASP A 102 26.52 -0.81 -2.56
N ILE A 103 25.38 -0.48 -1.93
CA ILE A 103 24.19 0.04 -2.62
C ILE A 103 24.52 1.37 -3.29
N SER A 104 25.21 2.27 -2.58
CA SER A 104 25.58 3.58 -3.12
C SER A 104 26.59 3.46 -4.25
N GLU A 105 27.60 2.60 -4.10
CA GLU A 105 28.61 2.36 -5.13
C GLU A 105 27.96 1.81 -6.40
N LEU A 106 27.13 0.75 -6.29
CA LEU A 106 26.45 0.17 -7.44
C LEU A 106 25.52 1.20 -8.11
N ALA A 107 24.74 1.94 -7.33
CA ALA A 107 23.82 2.95 -7.86
C ALA A 107 24.54 4.06 -8.64
N SER A 108 25.78 4.39 -8.27
CA SER A 108 26.59 5.43 -8.92
C SER A 108 27.36 4.95 -10.16
N LYS A 109 27.40 3.64 -10.46
CA LYS A 109 28.05 3.15 -11.67
C LYS A 109 27.31 3.63 -12.92
N SER A 110 28.05 3.87 -14.01
CA SER A 110 27.48 4.18 -15.32
C SER A 110 27.14 2.90 -16.09
N ASN A 111 26.19 2.98 -17.02
CA ASN A 111 25.87 1.94 -18.02
C ASN A 111 25.44 0.54 -17.52
N TRP A 112 25.32 0.32 -16.21
CA TRP A 112 24.85 -0.96 -15.66
C TRP A 112 23.32 -1.09 -15.62
N LEU A 113 22.57 0.03 -15.59
CA LEU A 113 21.11 0.04 -15.47
C LEU A 113 20.46 0.90 -16.56
N LYS A 114 19.51 0.30 -17.30
CA LYS A 114 18.59 1.03 -18.19
C LYS A 114 17.19 1.06 -17.59
N ILE A 115 16.61 2.25 -17.45
CA ILE A 115 15.24 2.45 -16.95
C ILE A 115 14.36 2.87 -18.13
N VAL A 116 13.30 2.12 -18.39
CA VAL A 116 12.35 2.38 -19.47
C VAL A 116 10.97 2.68 -18.90
N LYS A 117 10.50 3.91 -19.13
CA LYS A 117 9.13 4.32 -18.80
C LYS A 117 8.19 3.93 -19.93
N LEU A 118 7.16 3.14 -19.60
CA LEU A 118 6.11 2.72 -20.52
C LEU A 118 4.86 3.59 -20.37
N ASN A 119 4.15 3.81 -21.47
CA ASN A 119 2.81 4.38 -21.45
C ASN A 119 1.75 3.33 -21.04
N LYS A 120 1.94 2.72 -19.87
CA LYS A 120 0.99 1.80 -19.23
C LYS A 120 0.54 2.38 -17.90
N ARG A 121 -0.69 2.05 -17.49
CA ARG A 121 -1.25 2.42 -16.16
C ARG A 121 -1.15 1.28 -15.15
N GLY A 122 -1.37 1.59 -13.89
CA GLY A 122 -1.41 0.63 -12.80
C GLY A 122 -0.04 0.05 -12.45
N ILE A 123 -0.02 -1.11 -11.80
CA ILE A 123 1.23 -1.77 -11.37
C ILE A 123 1.77 -2.62 -12.52
N PHE A 124 2.91 -2.20 -13.07
CA PHE A 124 3.67 -2.94 -14.08
C PHE A 124 5.16 -2.75 -13.81
N VAL A 125 5.86 -3.84 -13.50
CA VAL A 125 7.32 -3.87 -13.36
C VAL A 125 7.84 -5.09 -14.10
N ARG A 126 8.66 -4.88 -15.12
CA ARG A 126 9.45 -5.95 -15.74
C ARG A 126 10.92 -5.70 -15.47
N ALA A 127 11.49 -6.45 -14.54
CA ALA A 127 12.92 -6.46 -14.28
C ALA A 127 13.59 -7.49 -15.20
N VAL A 128 14.78 -7.17 -15.68
CA VAL A 128 15.65 -8.05 -16.45
C VAL A 128 17.05 -7.89 -15.87
N LEU A 129 17.63 -9.01 -15.46
CA LEU A 129 19.01 -9.09 -14.99
C LEU A 129 19.77 -10.00 -15.96
N LYS A 130 20.84 -9.47 -16.56
CA LYS A 130 21.64 -10.14 -17.57
C LYS A 130 23.09 -10.28 -17.10
N THR A 131 23.60 -11.50 -17.12
CA THR A 131 25.01 -11.83 -16.97
C THR A 131 25.55 -12.29 -18.33
N GLU A 132 26.83 -12.65 -18.39
CA GLU A 132 27.43 -13.28 -19.58
C GLU A 132 26.77 -14.62 -19.93
N LYS A 133 26.36 -15.40 -18.91
CA LYS A 133 25.88 -16.77 -19.07
C LYS A 133 24.37 -16.89 -19.23
N GLU A 134 23.62 -15.94 -18.69
CA GLU A 134 22.16 -16.03 -18.69
C GLU A 134 21.46 -14.68 -18.53
N ASN A 135 20.17 -14.65 -18.82
CA ASN A 135 19.28 -13.56 -18.46
C ASN A 135 18.05 -14.10 -17.73
N VAL A 136 17.63 -13.37 -16.70
CA VAL A 136 16.40 -13.65 -15.97
C VAL A 136 15.51 -12.43 -16.05
N SER A 137 14.26 -12.63 -16.47
CA SER A 137 13.22 -11.60 -16.42
C SER A 137 12.13 -11.96 -15.43
N VAL A 138 11.77 -11.00 -14.59
CA VAL A 138 10.69 -11.09 -13.62
C VAL A 138 9.64 -10.06 -13.97
N PHE A 139 8.39 -10.52 -14.11
CA PHE A 139 7.26 -9.65 -14.40
C PHE A 139 6.32 -9.58 -13.20
N ILE A 140 6.14 -8.39 -12.62
CA ILE A 140 5.17 -8.08 -11.58
C ILE A 140 4.03 -7.25 -12.18
N LYS A 141 2.80 -7.65 -11.88
CA LYS A 141 1.58 -6.99 -12.36
C LYS A 141 0.49 -7.02 -11.28
N ASP A 142 -0.46 -6.10 -11.35
CA ASP A 142 -1.73 -6.07 -10.59
C ASP A 142 -1.60 -5.79 -9.08
N LYS A 143 -0.65 -6.40 -8.36
CA LYS A 143 -0.26 -6.06 -6.96
C LYS A 143 1.27 -5.88 -6.87
N HIS A 144 1.75 -5.06 -5.94
CA HIS A 144 3.18 -4.69 -5.84
C HIS A 144 4.13 -5.88 -5.61
N ASN A 145 3.64 -6.95 -5.00
CA ASN A 145 4.42 -8.16 -4.69
C ASN A 145 4.03 -9.37 -5.55
N TYR A 146 3.16 -9.20 -6.56
CA TYR A 146 2.60 -10.30 -7.33
C TYR A 146 3.47 -10.59 -8.56
N VAL A 147 4.39 -11.53 -8.42
CA VAL A 147 5.16 -12.06 -9.53
C VAL A 147 4.20 -12.83 -10.44
N LYS A 148 3.96 -12.29 -11.63
CA LYS A 148 3.10 -12.89 -12.66
C LYS A 148 3.83 -14.01 -13.41
N SER A 149 5.10 -13.79 -13.73
CA SER A 149 5.94 -14.78 -14.42
C SER A 149 7.42 -14.52 -14.22
N ILE A 150 8.21 -15.59 -14.36
CA ILE A 150 9.67 -15.54 -14.43
C ILE A 150 10.10 -16.29 -15.68
N THR A 151 11.02 -15.70 -16.45
CA THR A 151 11.65 -16.34 -17.60
C THR A 151 13.16 -16.38 -17.44
N ARG A 152 13.81 -17.47 -17.82
CA ARG A 152 15.28 -17.59 -17.90
C ARG A 152 15.66 -17.91 -19.33
N ASN A 153 16.54 -17.10 -19.94
CA ASN A 153 16.94 -17.21 -21.34
C ASN A 153 15.72 -17.30 -22.30
N GLY A 154 14.71 -16.46 -22.07
CA GLY A 154 13.47 -16.45 -22.83
C GLY A 154 12.48 -17.59 -22.52
N LYS A 155 12.90 -18.65 -21.82
CA LYS A 155 12.02 -19.78 -21.44
C LYS A 155 11.26 -19.48 -20.15
N LEU A 156 9.95 -19.72 -20.13
CA LEU A 156 9.09 -19.56 -18.95
C LEU A 156 9.42 -20.63 -17.91
N ILE A 157 9.84 -20.21 -16.71
CA ILE A 157 10.16 -21.12 -15.59
C ILE A 157 9.15 -21.01 -14.44
N PHE A 158 8.37 -19.94 -14.40
CA PHE A 158 7.30 -19.75 -13.42
C PHE A 158 6.18 -18.91 -14.02
N LYS A 159 4.93 -19.29 -13.75
CA LYS A 159 3.73 -18.50 -14.09
C LYS A 159 2.72 -18.60 -12.96
N ASN A 160 2.30 -17.44 -12.46
CA ASN A 160 1.31 -17.39 -11.41
C ASN A 160 -0.12 -17.41 -11.99
N THR A 161 -0.83 -18.48 -11.64
CA THR A 161 -2.22 -18.77 -12.04
C THR A 161 -3.22 -18.57 -10.91
N VAL A 162 -2.79 -18.14 -9.71
CA VAL A 162 -3.67 -17.97 -8.55
C VAL A 162 -4.79 -16.97 -8.88
N LYS A 163 -6.03 -17.46 -8.84
CA LYS A 163 -7.24 -16.64 -8.91
C LYS A 163 -7.58 -16.12 -7.51
N LYS A 164 -8.17 -14.92 -7.45
CA LYS A 164 -8.58 -14.31 -6.19
C LYS A 164 -9.66 -15.18 -5.52
N LEU A 165 -9.50 -15.43 -4.22
CA LEU A 165 -10.42 -16.29 -3.46
C LEU A 165 -11.79 -15.64 -3.20
N TYR A 166 -11.84 -14.30 -3.15
CA TYR A 166 -13.07 -13.55 -2.87
C TYR A 166 -13.07 -12.17 -3.53
N HIS A 167 -14.24 -11.71 -3.94
CA HIS A 167 -14.50 -10.40 -4.53
C HIS A 167 -15.72 -9.76 -3.90
N ILE A 168 -15.58 -8.54 -3.39
CA ILE A 168 -16.68 -7.77 -2.79
C ILE A 168 -17.50 -7.13 -3.92
N ARG A 169 -18.79 -7.48 -4.01
CA ARG A 169 -19.64 -7.11 -5.14
C ARG A 169 -20.29 -5.74 -4.99
N SER A 170 -20.62 -5.32 -3.77
CA SER A 170 -21.31 -4.05 -3.51
C SER A 170 -21.07 -3.53 -2.09
N LEU A 171 -21.41 -2.26 -1.86
CA LEU A 171 -21.46 -1.69 -0.50
C LEU A 171 -22.56 -2.33 0.36
N LYS A 172 -23.66 -2.80 -0.27
CA LYS A 172 -24.71 -3.58 0.41
C LYS A 172 -24.14 -4.86 0.99
N GLU A 173 -23.31 -5.58 0.24
CA GLU A 173 -22.62 -6.77 0.72
C GLU A 173 -21.74 -6.47 1.94
N ILE A 174 -21.01 -5.35 1.93
CA ILE A 174 -20.18 -4.91 3.07
C ILE A 174 -21.05 -4.65 4.30
N PHE A 175 -22.15 -3.91 4.11
CA PHE A 175 -23.10 -3.60 5.19
C PHE A 175 -23.69 -4.87 5.81
N GLU A 176 -24.08 -5.83 4.98
CA GLU A 176 -24.57 -7.14 5.43
C GLU A 176 -23.49 -7.94 6.17
N ILE A 177 -22.25 -7.98 5.67
CA ILE A 177 -21.12 -8.66 6.32
C ILE A 177 -20.86 -8.08 7.72
N VAL A 178 -20.79 -6.75 7.84
CA VAL A 178 -20.47 -6.07 9.10
C VAL A 178 -21.60 -6.27 10.12
N ASN A 179 -22.86 -6.32 9.68
CA ASN A 179 -24.01 -6.58 10.56
C ASN A 179 -24.06 -7.99 11.14
N LEU A 180 -23.29 -8.94 10.60
CA LEU A 180 -23.12 -10.26 11.22
C LEU A 180 -22.33 -10.19 12.54
N LYS A 181 -21.60 -9.09 12.80
CA LYS A 181 -20.78 -8.89 14.02
C LYS A 181 -19.84 -10.07 14.30
N ASP A 182 -19.23 -10.58 13.23
CA ASP A 182 -18.32 -11.72 13.32
C ASP A 182 -17.06 -11.36 14.11
N LYS A 183 -16.89 -12.01 15.27
CA LYS A 183 -15.80 -11.72 16.20
C LYS A 183 -14.43 -12.00 15.60
N LYS A 184 -14.31 -12.99 14.72
CA LYS A 184 -13.03 -13.35 14.12
C LYS A 184 -12.57 -12.29 13.13
N LEU A 185 -13.47 -11.71 12.34
CA LEU A 185 -13.18 -10.57 11.47
C LEU A 185 -12.83 -9.32 12.29
N GLU A 186 -13.60 -9.02 13.34
CA GLU A 186 -13.32 -7.90 14.25
C GLU A 186 -11.93 -8.00 14.90
N GLU A 187 -11.58 -9.17 15.44
CA GLU A 187 -10.26 -9.42 16.02
C GLU A 187 -9.13 -9.35 14.97
N THR A 188 -9.39 -9.80 13.73
CA THR A 188 -8.42 -9.68 12.63
C THR A 188 -8.10 -8.20 12.34
N VAL A 189 -9.12 -7.34 12.24
CA VAL A 189 -8.89 -5.92 11.95
C VAL A 189 -8.31 -5.16 13.15
N LYS A 190 -8.69 -5.56 14.36
CA LYS A 190 -8.11 -5.05 15.62
C LYS A 190 -6.62 -5.32 15.70
N HIS A 191 -6.19 -6.55 15.38
CA HIS A 191 -4.78 -6.92 15.35
C HIS A 191 -3.97 -5.95 14.45
N PHE A 192 -4.41 -5.72 13.22
CA PHE A 192 -3.71 -4.80 12.30
C PHE A 192 -3.71 -3.34 12.79
N MET A 193 -4.81 -2.87 13.38
CA MET A 193 -4.86 -1.54 13.99
C MET A 193 -3.86 -1.40 15.15
N LEU A 194 -3.77 -2.41 16.02
CA LEU A 194 -2.82 -2.40 17.13
C LEU A 194 -1.37 -2.47 16.63
N GLU A 195 -1.08 -3.28 15.61
CA GLU A 195 0.24 -3.29 14.97
C GLU A 195 0.61 -1.93 14.38
N GLN A 196 -0.32 -1.26 13.70
CA GLN A 196 -0.08 0.11 13.19
C GLN A 196 0.20 1.09 14.33
N SER A 197 -0.41 0.88 15.51
CA SER A 197 -0.28 1.77 16.66
C SER A 197 1.07 1.73 17.35
N LYS A 198 1.85 0.64 17.19
CA LYS A 198 3.18 0.48 17.82
C LYS A 198 4.16 1.60 17.47
N ASN A 199 3.97 2.24 16.32
CA ASN A 199 4.81 3.35 15.84
C ASN A 199 4.26 4.74 16.18
N ILE A 200 3.10 4.83 16.84
CA ILE A 200 2.52 6.10 17.26
C ILE A 200 3.21 6.54 18.56
N GLU A 201 3.96 7.64 18.51
CA GLU A 201 4.58 8.19 19.70
C GLU A 201 3.52 8.61 20.75
N ARG A 202 3.78 8.31 22.03
CA ARG A 202 2.85 8.58 23.14
C ARG A 202 2.44 10.05 23.25
N LYS A 203 3.23 10.97 22.68
CA LYS A 203 3.00 12.43 22.74
C LYS A 203 1.86 12.93 21.85
N PHE A 204 1.36 12.12 20.90
CA PHE A 204 0.28 12.56 20.02
C PHE A 204 -1.07 12.60 20.75
N LYS A 205 -1.58 13.82 20.99
CA LYS A 205 -2.93 14.04 21.57
C LYS A 205 -4.06 13.96 20.54
N SER A 206 -3.75 14.01 19.24
CA SER A 206 -4.73 14.03 18.15
C SER A 206 -4.37 13.01 17.07
N GLY A 207 -5.36 12.20 16.66
CA GLY A 207 -5.21 11.24 15.56
C GLY A 207 -4.89 11.89 14.22
N ILE A 208 -5.41 13.10 13.96
CA ILE A 208 -5.14 13.85 12.73
C ILE A 208 -3.65 14.24 12.65
N MET A 209 -3.11 14.76 13.75
CA MET A 209 -1.69 15.14 13.81
C MET A 209 -0.76 13.93 13.77
N ALA A 210 -1.16 12.81 14.38
CA ALA A 210 -0.41 11.56 14.27
C ALA A 210 -0.35 11.08 12.81
N VAL A 211 -1.46 11.11 12.07
CA VAL A 211 -1.50 10.75 10.64
C VAL A 211 -0.56 11.63 9.82
N TYR A 212 -0.62 12.95 10.01
CA TYR A 212 0.26 13.90 9.29
C TYR A 212 1.73 13.54 9.50
N ARG A 213 2.17 13.39 10.76
CA ARG A 213 3.58 13.14 11.09
C ARG A 213 4.07 11.78 10.62
N LEU A 214 3.27 10.73 10.79
CA LEU A 214 3.65 9.39 10.34
C LEU A 214 3.79 9.32 8.81
N ILE A 215 2.88 9.97 8.05
CA ILE A 215 3.02 10.07 6.60
C ILE A 215 4.26 10.89 6.24
N GLU A 216 4.50 12.03 6.91
CA GLU A 216 5.66 12.89 6.65
C GLU A 216 6.99 12.14 6.86
N GLU A 217 7.18 11.51 8.01
CA GLU A 217 8.37 10.71 8.32
C GLU A 217 8.60 9.60 7.28
N ARG A 218 7.52 8.92 6.88
CA ARG A 218 7.59 7.88 5.85
C ARG A 218 8.02 8.45 4.50
N MET A 219 7.48 9.60 4.10
CA MET A 219 7.86 10.28 2.86
C MET A 219 9.29 10.81 2.88
N LEU A 220 9.89 10.99 4.06
CA LEU A 220 11.30 11.34 4.25
C LEU A 220 12.22 10.11 4.39
N GLY A 221 11.72 8.90 4.14
CA GLY A 221 12.54 7.68 4.11
C GLY A 221 12.75 7.01 5.46
N SER A 222 11.85 7.23 6.43
CA SER A 222 11.83 6.48 7.69
C SER A 222 11.83 4.96 7.46
N SER A 223 12.63 4.25 8.26
CA SER A 223 12.73 2.78 8.26
C SER A 223 11.71 2.11 9.20
N LYS A 224 10.86 2.89 9.88
CA LYS A 224 9.79 2.36 10.73
C LYS A 224 8.82 1.52 9.88
N GLU A 225 8.52 0.32 10.36
CA GLU A 225 7.54 -0.56 9.71
C GLU A 225 6.12 0.03 9.89
N ILE A 226 5.30 -0.02 8.86
CA ILE A 226 3.91 0.45 8.90
C ILE A 226 2.98 -0.60 8.30
N ILE A 227 1.70 -0.52 8.60
CA ILE A 227 0.68 -1.38 8.03
C ILE A 227 0.16 -0.74 6.74
N THR A 228 0.27 -1.46 5.63
CA THR A 228 -0.37 -1.07 4.37
C THR A 228 -1.79 -1.58 4.31
N ILE A 229 -2.60 -0.91 3.49
CA ILE A 229 -3.85 -1.48 3.00
C ILE A 229 -3.93 -1.27 1.49
N THR A 230 -4.31 -2.31 0.76
CA THR A 230 -4.40 -2.32 -0.71
C THR A 230 -3.11 -1.91 -1.43
N GLY A 231 -1.97 -2.08 -0.76
CA GLY A 231 -0.64 -1.76 -1.30
C GLY A 231 -0.16 -0.33 -1.05
N SER A 232 -0.82 0.46 -0.20
CA SER A 232 -0.36 1.81 0.17
C SER A 232 -0.24 1.98 1.68
N GLY A 233 0.96 2.41 2.11
CA GLY A 233 1.24 2.67 3.52
C GLY A 233 0.58 3.94 4.05
N ASN A 234 0.53 4.99 3.23
CA ASN A 234 -0.16 6.23 3.59
C ASN A 234 -1.66 5.99 3.81
N GLN A 235 -2.27 5.12 2.98
CA GLN A 235 -3.68 4.73 3.14
C GLN A 235 -3.90 3.91 4.42
N GLY A 236 -2.96 3.04 4.77
CA GLY A 236 -3.01 2.29 6.03
C GLY A 236 -2.91 3.20 7.25
N ILE A 237 -1.91 4.09 7.28
CA ILE A 237 -1.79 5.12 8.33
C ILE A 237 -3.10 5.92 8.43
N PHE A 238 -3.62 6.40 7.30
CA PHE A 238 -4.83 7.22 7.25
C PHE A 238 -6.07 6.52 7.82
N LEU A 239 -6.22 5.21 7.60
CA LEU A 239 -7.36 4.45 8.11
C LEU A 239 -7.15 4.00 9.56
N PHE A 240 -6.07 3.27 9.84
CA PHE A 240 -5.91 2.61 11.14
C PHE A 240 -5.61 3.59 12.28
N VAL A 241 -4.89 4.69 12.04
CA VAL A 241 -4.49 5.61 13.12
C VAL A 241 -5.71 6.31 13.73
N PRO A 242 -6.66 6.92 12.98
CA PRO A 242 -7.89 7.44 13.58
C PRO A 242 -8.65 6.39 14.38
N TYR A 243 -8.80 5.17 13.84
CA TYR A 243 -9.47 4.08 14.55
C TYR A 243 -8.79 3.66 15.84
N TYR A 244 -7.46 3.72 15.94
CA TYR A 244 -6.75 3.46 17.20
C TYR A 244 -7.12 4.48 18.28
N PHE A 245 -7.22 5.76 17.94
CA PHE A 245 -7.66 6.79 18.89
C PHE A 245 -9.13 6.59 19.30
N LEU A 246 -10.00 6.25 18.35
CA LEU A 246 -11.41 5.93 18.63
C LEU A 246 -11.55 4.66 19.48
N TYR A 247 -10.72 3.65 19.26
CA TYR A 247 -10.69 2.42 20.05
C TYR A 247 -10.32 2.67 21.51
N LYS A 248 -9.46 3.66 21.81
CA LYS A 248 -9.19 4.04 23.21
C LYS A 248 -10.45 4.53 23.94
N LYS A 249 -11.34 5.22 23.22
CA LYS A 249 -12.61 5.77 23.76
C LYS A 249 -13.75 4.74 23.77
N TYR A 250 -13.94 4.02 22.66
CA TYR A 250 -15.11 3.18 22.45
C TYR A 250 -14.84 1.67 22.62
N LYS A 251 -13.57 1.27 22.76
CA LYS A 251 -13.12 -0.14 22.84
C LYS A 251 -13.63 -0.94 21.64
N ASP A 252 -13.96 -2.22 21.83
CA ASP A 252 -14.37 -3.13 20.75
C ASP A 252 -15.61 -2.65 19.98
N ARG A 253 -16.40 -1.72 20.53
CA ARG A 253 -17.57 -1.15 19.84
C ARG A 253 -17.22 -0.48 18.51
N ILE A 254 -15.98 0.00 18.32
CA ILE A 254 -15.55 0.64 17.06
C ILE A 254 -15.12 -0.37 15.98
N LEU A 255 -14.92 -1.65 16.31
CA LEU A 255 -14.37 -2.63 15.38
C LEU A 255 -15.27 -2.90 14.15
N PRO A 256 -16.62 -2.95 14.27
CA PRO A 256 -17.49 -3.02 13.10
C PRO A 256 -17.27 -1.88 12.10
N ALA A 257 -17.08 -0.66 12.62
CA ALA A 257 -16.80 0.52 11.80
C ALA A 257 -15.45 0.43 11.09
N LEU A 258 -14.42 -0.04 11.79
CA LEU A 258 -13.10 -0.30 11.20
C LEU A 258 -13.19 -1.38 10.10
N LEU A 259 -13.90 -2.48 10.36
CA LEU A 259 -14.13 -3.55 9.38
C LEU A 259 -14.84 -3.01 8.14
N PHE A 260 -15.88 -2.19 8.32
CA PHE A 260 -16.58 -1.53 7.22
C PHE A 260 -15.61 -0.69 6.37
N SER A 261 -14.83 0.18 7.01
CA SER A 261 -13.83 1.02 6.32
C SER A 261 -12.81 0.19 5.54
N ILE A 262 -12.33 -0.91 6.10
CA ILE A 262 -11.36 -1.80 5.44
C ILE A 262 -11.97 -2.48 4.21
N LEU A 263 -13.17 -3.03 4.35
CA LEU A 263 -13.85 -3.69 3.24
C LEU A 263 -14.20 -2.70 2.13
N THR A 264 -14.65 -1.49 2.48
CA THR A 264 -14.87 -0.39 1.53
C THR A 264 -13.57 -0.01 0.81
N GLN A 265 -12.45 0.10 1.52
CA GLN A 265 -11.15 0.40 0.93
C GLN A 265 -10.71 -0.68 -0.08
N ILE A 266 -10.91 -1.96 0.25
CA ILE A 266 -10.63 -3.08 -0.66
C ILE A 266 -11.55 -3.01 -1.89
N TYR A 267 -12.85 -2.80 -1.68
CA TYR A 267 -13.86 -2.65 -2.73
C TYR A 267 -13.53 -1.52 -3.71
N LEU A 268 -13.10 -0.36 -3.21
CA LEU A 268 -12.73 0.80 -4.03
C LEU A 268 -11.39 0.59 -4.76
N ALA A 269 -10.42 -0.08 -4.14
CA ALA A 269 -9.12 -0.35 -4.77
C ALA A 269 -9.21 -1.30 -5.97
N GLU A 270 -10.19 -2.22 -5.98
CA GLU A 270 -10.46 -3.08 -7.14
C GLU A 270 -11.08 -2.31 -8.31
N ARG A 271 -11.95 -1.34 -8.04
CA ARG A 271 -12.72 -0.61 -9.06
C ARG A 271 -11.99 0.62 -9.62
N LYS A 272 -11.15 1.26 -8.80
CA LYS A 272 -10.51 2.56 -9.14
C LYS A 272 -9.02 2.46 -9.48
N GLU A 273 -8.54 1.25 -9.75
CA GLU A 273 -7.11 0.89 -9.82
C GLU A 273 -6.36 1.13 -8.49
N ARG A 274 -5.31 0.34 -8.25
CA ARG A 274 -4.50 0.50 -7.03
C ARG A 274 -3.66 1.77 -7.04
N ILE A 275 -3.17 2.15 -8.22
CA ILE A 275 -2.42 3.40 -8.45
C ILE A 275 -3.10 4.16 -9.58
N SER A 276 -3.43 5.42 -9.34
CA SER A 276 -4.17 6.30 -10.26
C SER A 276 -3.52 7.69 -10.34
N SER A 277 -4.06 8.57 -11.20
CA SER A 277 -3.71 10.00 -11.23
C SER A 277 -4.34 10.81 -10.11
N LEU A 278 -5.44 10.33 -9.51
CA LEU A 278 -6.03 10.90 -8.30
C LEU A 278 -5.29 10.40 -7.05
N CYS A 279 -5.27 11.23 -6.00
CA CYS A 279 -4.67 10.86 -4.73
C CYS A 279 -5.46 9.72 -4.06
N GLY A 280 -4.78 8.60 -3.75
CA GLY A 280 -5.39 7.45 -3.08
C GLY A 280 -5.99 7.76 -1.70
N LEU A 281 -5.47 8.77 -1.00
CA LEU A 281 -6.07 9.22 0.28
C LEU A 281 -7.43 9.88 0.03
N ALA A 282 -7.53 10.69 -1.02
CA ALA A 282 -8.72 11.46 -1.38
C ALA A 282 -9.83 10.59 -1.97
N ASN A 283 -9.52 9.73 -2.94
CA ASN A 283 -10.54 9.02 -3.72
C ASN A 283 -10.85 7.60 -3.21
N LYS A 284 -10.09 7.09 -2.24
CA LYS A 284 -10.30 5.77 -1.63
C LYS A 284 -10.36 5.84 -0.11
N SER A 285 -9.31 6.30 0.56
CA SER A 285 -9.23 6.20 2.03
C SER A 285 -10.18 7.14 2.78
N ALA A 286 -10.38 8.37 2.31
CA ALA A 286 -11.35 9.29 2.91
C ALA A 286 -12.80 8.80 2.74
N PRO A 287 -13.27 8.40 1.53
CA PRO A 287 -14.56 7.72 1.36
C PRO A 287 -14.69 6.44 2.20
N SER A 288 -13.61 5.67 2.35
CA SER A 288 -13.62 4.47 3.17
C SER A 288 -13.80 4.80 4.66
N LEU A 289 -13.01 5.74 5.18
CA LEU A 289 -13.10 6.19 6.58
C LEU A 289 -14.48 6.73 6.91
N ILE A 290 -15.02 7.62 6.07
CA ILE A 290 -16.33 8.21 6.34
C ILE A 290 -17.43 7.15 6.31
N SER A 291 -17.32 6.12 5.46
CA SER A 291 -18.30 5.04 5.39
C SER A 291 -18.41 4.27 6.71
N GLY A 292 -17.28 3.90 7.31
CA GLY A 292 -17.28 3.19 8.58
C GLY A 292 -17.70 4.09 9.75
N LEU A 293 -17.33 5.37 9.75
CA LEU A 293 -17.75 6.32 10.78
C LEU A 293 -19.24 6.64 10.70
N ALA A 294 -19.79 6.81 9.51
CA ALA A 294 -21.23 6.98 9.29
C ALA A 294 -22.01 5.74 9.73
N TYR A 295 -21.51 4.53 9.41
CA TYR A 295 -22.04 3.27 9.94
C TYR A 295 -22.07 3.27 11.48
N PHE A 296 -20.96 3.67 12.13
CA PHE A 296 -20.90 3.74 13.60
C PHE A 296 -21.93 4.70 14.21
N SER A 297 -22.20 5.82 13.53
CA SER A 297 -23.21 6.79 13.95
C SER A 297 -24.65 6.30 13.75
N GLY A 298 -24.85 5.16 13.10
CA GLY A 298 -26.17 4.56 12.83
C GLY A 298 -26.84 5.03 11.55
N LYS A 299 -26.06 5.54 10.58
CA LYS A 299 -26.59 5.90 9.26
C LYS A 299 -26.95 4.67 8.45
N ASP A 300 -28.02 4.78 7.67
CA ASP A 300 -28.38 3.75 6.70
C ASP A 300 -27.41 3.75 5.50
N LEU A 301 -27.53 2.74 4.66
CA LEU A 301 -26.65 2.57 3.51
C LEU A 301 -26.76 3.72 2.49
N GLU A 302 -27.94 4.33 2.35
CA GLU A 302 -28.15 5.41 1.39
C GLU A 302 -27.40 6.68 1.81
N ASP A 303 -27.53 7.07 3.08
CA ASP A 303 -26.79 8.17 3.68
C ASP A 303 -25.27 7.91 3.65
N ILE A 304 -24.84 6.69 3.96
CA ILE A 304 -23.42 6.31 3.85
C ILE A 304 -22.90 6.55 2.42
N ILE A 305 -23.64 6.11 1.40
CA ILE A 305 -23.26 6.30 -0.02
C ILE A 305 -23.20 7.80 -0.37
N LYS A 306 -24.20 8.59 0.05
CA LYS A 306 -24.21 10.05 -0.15
C LYS A 306 -22.97 10.71 0.46
N MET A 307 -22.63 10.38 1.70
CA MET A 307 -21.45 10.92 2.40
C MET A 307 -20.14 10.52 1.72
N MET A 308 -20.04 9.28 1.23
CA MET A 308 -18.88 8.81 0.47
C MET A 308 -18.68 9.60 -0.83
N ASN A 309 -19.75 9.80 -1.60
CA ASN A 309 -19.71 10.53 -2.87
C ASN A 309 -19.34 12.00 -2.63
N LEU A 310 -19.96 12.66 -1.66
CA LEU A 310 -19.65 14.04 -1.29
C LEU A 310 -18.18 14.20 -0.86
N THR A 311 -17.64 13.23 -0.12
CA THR A 311 -16.23 13.22 0.28
C THR A 311 -15.30 13.15 -0.92
N GLU A 312 -15.59 12.24 -1.86
CA GLU A 312 -14.80 12.10 -3.08
C GLU A 312 -14.86 13.33 -3.98
N GLU A 313 -16.05 13.91 -4.17
CA GLU A 313 -16.25 15.11 -4.97
C GLU A 313 -15.50 16.31 -4.39
N THR A 314 -15.63 16.52 -3.08
CA THR A 314 -14.90 17.59 -2.37
C THR A 314 -13.39 17.46 -2.56
N LEU A 315 -12.86 16.23 -2.57
CA LEU A 315 -11.42 15.97 -2.65
C LEU A 315 -10.91 15.70 -4.08
N ARG A 316 -11.76 15.81 -5.11
CA ARG A 316 -11.43 15.46 -6.51
C ARG A 316 -10.25 16.26 -7.08
N GLY A 317 -10.01 17.45 -6.54
CA GLY A 317 -8.87 18.31 -6.88
C GLY A 317 -7.50 17.74 -6.47
N LEU A 318 -7.44 16.86 -5.47
CA LEU A 318 -6.17 16.32 -4.97
C LEU A 318 -5.59 15.26 -5.93
N LYS A 319 -4.60 15.66 -6.73
CA LYS A 319 -3.89 14.77 -7.67
C LYS A 319 -2.75 13.99 -7.01
N CYS A 320 -2.37 12.87 -7.60
CA CYS A 320 -1.19 12.09 -7.23
C CYS A 320 0.02 12.54 -8.06
N GLU A 321 0.99 13.16 -7.39
CA GLU A 321 2.20 13.73 -8.02
C GLU A 321 3.45 12.90 -7.71
N GLY A 322 3.25 11.63 -7.31
CA GLY A 322 4.30 10.78 -6.74
C GLY A 322 4.19 10.64 -5.23
N ALA A 323 5.05 9.79 -4.66
CA ALA A 323 5.23 9.69 -3.22
C ALA A 323 6.17 10.84 -2.78
N LYS A 324 5.60 11.87 -2.18
CA LYS A 324 6.26 13.13 -1.81
C LYS A 324 5.82 13.58 -0.42
N ARG A 325 6.57 14.49 0.21
CA ARG A 325 6.21 15.10 1.51
C ARG A 325 4.78 15.69 1.52
N SER A 326 4.30 16.20 0.38
CA SER A 326 2.93 16.72 0.23
C SER A 326 1.83 15.69 0.49
N CYS A 327 2.14 14.38 0.51
CA CYS A 327 1.19 13.36 0.95
C CYS A 327 0.71 13.58 2.39
N ALA A 328 1.54 14.14 3.28
CA ALA A 328 1.14 14.43 4.66
C ALA A 328 0.04 15.49 4.70
N LEU A 329 0.23 16.59 3.96
CA LEU A 329 -0.77 17.65 3.84
C LEU A 329 -2.07 17.14 3.17
N LYS A 330 -1.96 16.31 2.14
CA LYS A 330 -3.13 15.68 1.49
C LYS A 330 -3.92 14.80 2.47
N GLY A 331 -3.21 14.04 3.33
CA GLY A 331 -3.84 13.29 4.42
C GLY A 331 -4.54 14.19 5.44
N TYR A 332 -3.89 15.28 5.85
CA TYR A 332 -4.49 16.26 6.76
C TYR A 332 -5.77 16.89 6.20
N ILE A 333 -5.72 17.42 4.98
CA ILE A 333 -6.88 17.99 4.29
C ILE A 333 -8.01 16.97 4.18
N SER A 334 -7.69 15.75 3.77
CA SER A 334 -8.69 14.69 3.62
C SER A 334 -9.37 14.32 4.95
N LEU A 335 -8.63 14.29 6.07
CA LEU A 335 -9.21 14.07 7.40
C LEU A 335 -10.10 15.23 7.87
N LEU A 336 -9.69 16.48 7.60
CA LEU A 336 -10.53 17.65 7.91
C LEU A 336 -11.82 17.63 7.11
N THR A 337 -11.77 17.21 5.83
CA THR A 337 -12.97 17.04 5.01
C THR A 337 -13.89 15.96 5.57
N VAL A 338 -13.36 14.79 5.96
CA VAL A 338 -14.16 13.73 6.61
C VAL A 338 -14.82 14.27 7.88
N LYS A 339 -14.05 14.98 8.73
CA LYS A 339 -14.55 15.59 9.96
C LYS A 339 -15.67 16.61 9.69
N ARG A 340 -15.52 17.46 8.68
CA ARG A 340 -16.54 18.44 8.27
C ARG A 340 -17.82 17.74 7.81
N ILE A 341 -17.72 16.75 6.93
CA ILE A 341 -18.91 16.06 6.39
C ILE A 341 -19.64 15.26 7.49
N LEU A 342 -18.92 14.66 8.43
CA LEU A 342 -19.54 14.05 9.62
C LEU A 342 -20.36 15.08 10.43
N SER A 343 -19.93 16.34 10.47
CA SER A 343 -20.69 17.43 11.09
C SER A 343 -22.02 17.67 10.40
N GLU A 344 -21.98 17.81 9.08
CA GLU A 344 -23.13 18.20 8.26
C GLU A 344 -24.24 17.14 8.34
N PHE A 345 -23.86 15.88 8.51
CA PHE A 345 -24.78 14.75 8.65
C PHE A 345 -25.16 14.44 10.11
N LYS A 346 -24.76 15.29 11.07
CA LYS A 346 -25.03 15.16 12.51
C LYS A 346 -24.50 13.85 13.12
N CYS A 347 -23.33 13.40 12.68
CA CYS A 347 -22.69 12.17 13.17
C CYS A 347 -21.86 12.38 14.45
N TYR A 348 -21.65 13.63 14.90
CA TYR A 348 -20.70 14.00 15.96
C TYR A 348 -21.03 13.51 17.36
N GLU A 349 -22.30 13.29 17.70
CA GLU A 349 -22.67 12.86 19.04
C GLU A 349 -22.12 11.46 19.39
N LYS A 350 -21.60 10.74 18.38
CA LYS A 350 -21.12 9.36 18.50
C LYS A 350 -19.68 9.12 18.02
N VAL A 351 -18.98 10.06 17.38
CA VAL A 351 -17.63 9.83 16.78
C VAL A 351 -16.58 10.75 17.38
#